data_AF-A0A962ACX1-F1
#
_entry.id   AF-A0A962ACX1-F1
#
_cell.length_a   1.000
_cell.length_b   1.000
_cell.length_c   1.000
_cell.angle_alpha   90.00
_cell.angle_beta   90.00
_cell.angle_gamma   90.00
#
_symmetry.space_group_name_H-M   'P 1'
#
loop_
_entity.id
_entity.type
_entity.pdbx_description
1 polymer ?
#
loop_
_entity_poly.entity_id
_entity_poly.type
_entity_poly.pdbx_seq_one_letter_code
_entity_poly.pdbx_strand_id
1 'polypeptide(L)'
;MKTGDEPISTPTRRTLLAACCALACLAAGGAGAAEANEAAGLMAEIRKTFTLRGKPIPPEIFRDFGDGNLAESNSIWTSVDLDAAVGSNQYFDAINKSGAWLVQGRAARNGNDAERTAYRYIGATNNGLLVAIATFNGGGTGVFTTLHILDLAATRAFDDEGKIYTRLSLTNLRSIALGDRWDGEATIAGDDIHLKTSRDGPTGGTRPLQIIKARRP
;
A
#
# COMPACT_ATOMS: atom_id res chain seq x y z
N MET A 1 62.24 9.37 66.44
CA MET A 1 61.05 8.51 66.30
C MET A 1 60.11 9.21 65.33
N LYS A 2 59.88 8.61 64.16
CA LYS A 2 59.05 9.15 63.07
C LYS A 2 57.57 8.93 63.39
N THR A 3 56.75 9.96 63.27
CA THR A 3 55.29 9.82 63.09
C THR A 3 54.93 10.59 61.82
N GLY A 4 54.49 9.86 60.80
CA GLY A 4 54.02 10.40 59.54
C GLY A 4 52.52 10.55 59.57
N ASP A 5 52.04 11.68 59.05
CA ASP A 5 50.64 11.92 58.71
C ASP A 5 50.36 11.40 57.29
N GLU A 6 49.31 10.60 57.14
CA GLU A 6 48.70 10.26 55.83
C GLU A 6 47.52 11.20 55.53
N PRO A 7 47.32 11.62 54.27
CA PRO A 7 46.09 12.30 53.86
C PRO A 7 44.99 11.32 53.41
N ILE A 8 43.78 11.54 53.92
CA ILE A 8 42.54 10.86 53.53
C ILE A 8 42.16 11.28 52.09
N SER A 9 42.08 10.29 51.20
CA SER A 9 41.60 10.42 49.82
C SER A 9 40.08 10.35 49.76
N THR A 10 39.44 11.46 49.36
CA THR A 10 38.00 11.52 49.06
C THR A 10 37.76 11.09 47.60
N PRO A 11 36.92 10.09 47.31
CA PRO A 11 36.66 9.68 45.94
C PRO A 11 35.86 10.73 45.17
N THR A 12 36.47 11.18 44.07
CA THR A 12 36.02 12.18 43.12
C THR A 12 34.66 11.81 42.50
N ARG A 13 33.72 12.74 42.58
CA ARG A 13 32.32 12.73 42.09
C ARG A 13 32.14 12.59 40.55
N ARG A 14 33.10 12.01 39.82
CA ARG A 14 33.15 12.00 38.34
C ARG A 14 32.79 10.67 37.68
N THR A 15 32.44 9.65 38.43
CA THR A 15 32.23 8.29 37.90
C THR A 15 30.76 7.85 37.82
N LEU A 16 29.80 8.78 37.79
CA LEU A 16 28.36 8.43 37.65
C LEU A 16 27.70 8.90 36.34
N LEU A 17 28.37 9.69 35.50
CA LEU A 17 27.75 10.18 34.25
C LEU A 17 27.99 9.27 33.02
N ALA A 18 28.97 8.37 33.06
CA ALA A 18 29.32 7.54 31.91
C ALA A 18 28.43 6.28 31.75
N ALA A 19 27.79 5.81 32.82
CA ALA A 19 26.95 4.60 32.79
C ALA A 19 25.56 4.83 32.17
N CYS A 20 25.03 6.07 32.22
CA CYS A 20 23.71 6.37 31.65
C CYS A 20 23.71 6.55 30.12
N CYS A 21 24.83 6.94 29.50
CA CYS A 21 24.91 7.07 28.04
C CYS A 21 25.00 5.70 27.33
N ALA A 22 25.61 4.69 27.95
CA ALA A 22 25.75 3.37 27.33
C ALA A 22 24.43 2.57 27.29
N LEU A 23 23.53 2.74 28.28
CA LEU A 23 22.21 2.10 28.25
C LEU A 23 21.23 2.78 27.29
N ALA A 24 21.33 4.10 27.07
CA ALA A 24 20.46 4.82 26.14
C ALA A 24 20.73 4.44 24.66
N CYS A 25 21.99 4.19 24.30
CA CYS A 25 22.36 3.80 22.93
C CYS A 25 21.91 2.37 22.56
N LEU A 26 21.85 1.44 23.53
CA LEU A 26 21.37 0.07 23.29
C LEU A 26 19.84 -0.01 23.17
N ALA A 27 19.10 0.84 23.89
CA ALA A 27 17.64 0.89 23.80
C ALA A 27 17.13 1.53 22.51
N ALA A 28 17.81 2.58 22.02
CA ALA A 28 17.43 3.27 20.78
C ALA A 28 17.65 2.40 19.52
N GLY A 29 18.67 1.53 19.51
CA GLY A 29 18.92 0.61 18.39
C GLY A 29 17.90 -0.53 18.28
N GLY A 30 17.36 -1.00 19.42
CA GLY A 30 16.40 -2.11 19.45
C GLY A 30 15.02 -1.73 18.93
N ALA A 31 14.53 -0.52 19.26
CA ALA A 31 13.20 -0.07 18.84
C ALA A 31 13.10 0.12 17.32
N GLY A 32 14.10 0.75 16.70
CA GLY A 32 14.11 0.95 15.24
C GLY A 32 14.26 -0.35 14.44
N ALA A 33 15.02 -1.33 14.97
CA ALA A 33 15.16 -2.63 14.33
C ALA A 33 13.87 -3.46 14.41
N ALA A 34 13.14 -3.40 15.52
CA ALA A 34 11.85 -4.08 15.67
C ALA A 34 10.79 -3.48 14.73
N GLU A 35 10.70 -2.15 14.66
CA GLU A 35 9.79 -1.43 13.77
C GLU A 35 10.09 -1.72 12.29
N ALA A 36 11.36 -1.74 11.90
CA ALA A 36 11.77 -2.09 10.54
C ALA A 36 11.41 -3.55 10.18
N ASN A 37 11.58 -4.48 11.13
CA ASN A 37 11.19 -5.89 10.93
C ASN A 37 9.67 -6.05 10.80
N GLU A 38 8.89 -5.31 11.60
CA GLU A 38 7.43 -5.28 11.48
C GLU A 38 7.01 -4.75 10.11
N ALA A 39 7.53 -3.59 9.70
CA ALA A 39 7.23 -3.00 8.40
C ALA A 39 7.60 -3.94 7.24
N ALA A 40 8.75 -4.61 7.31
CA ALA A 40 9.14 -5.61 6.31
C ALA A 40 8.17 -6.79 6.26
N GLY A 41 7.70 -7.27 7.43
CA GLY A 41 6.69 -8.33 7.53
C GLY A 41 5.35 -7.92 6.90
N LEU A 42 4.88 -6.71 7.19
CA LEU A 42 3.64 -6.18 6.61
C LEU A 42 3.76 -5.94 5.10
N MET A 43 4.90 -5.44 4.63
CA MET A 43 5.15 -5.30 3.19
C MET A 43 5.17 -6.65 2.48
N ALA A 44 5.73 -7.69 3.11
CA ALA A 44 5.70 -9.05 2.59
C ALA A 44 4.28 -9.62 2.55
N GLU A 45 3.45 -9.34 3.55
CA GLU A 45 2.02 -9.67 3.55
C GLU A 45 1.32 -9.02 2.35
N ILE A 46 1.44 -7.69 2.19
CA ILE A 46 0.77 -6.95 1.11
C ILE A 46 1.22 -7.49 -0.27
N ARG A 47 2.50 -7.77 -0.45
CA ARG A 47 3.03 -8.37 -1.71
C ARG A 47 2.53 -9.78 -1.98
N LYS A 48 2.09 -10.50 -0.96
CA LYS A 48 1.63 -11.88 -1.10
C LYS A 48 0.12 -11.97 -1.28
N THR A 49 -0.63 -11.21 -0.49
CA THR A 49 -2.09 -11.36 -0.37
C THR A 49 -2.85 -10.06 -0.58
N PHE A 50 -2.16 -8.93 -0.73
CA PHE A 50 -2.76 -7.60 -0.82
C PHE A 50 -3.68 -7.28 0.36
N THR A 51 -3.24 -7.73 1.54
CA THR A 51 -3.87 -7.48 2.84
C THR A 51 -2.88 -6.75 3.74
N LEU A 52 -3.40 -6.01 4.71
CA LEU A 52 -2.63 -5.41 5.79
C LEU A 52 -3.17 -5.90 7.12
N ARG A 53 -2.34 -6.59 7.91
CA ARG A 53 -2.72 -7.19 9.20
C ARG A 53 -3.94 -8.12 9.05
N GLY A 54 -3.96 -8.91 7.98
CA GLY A 54 -5.01 -9.85 7.62
C GLY A 54 -6.30 -9.23 7.08
N LYS A 55 -6.39 -7.90 7.00
CA LYS A 55 -7.56 -7.19 6.48
C LYS A 55 -7.34 -6.83 5.00
N PRO A 56 -8.36 -6.95 4.14
CA PRO A 56 -8.25 -6.53 2.74
C PRO A 56 -7.97 -5.03 2.65
N ILE A 57 -7.10 -4.65 1.72
CA ILE A 57 -6.96 -3.24 1.32
C ILE A 57 -8.29 -2.81 0.66
N PRO A 58 -8.90 -1.66 1.05
CA PRO A 58 -10.20 -1.25 0.54
C PRO A 58 -10.22 -1.05 -0.98
N PRO A 59 -11.19 -1.63 -1.71
CA PRO A 59 -11.36 -1.39 -3.14
C PRO A 59 -11.51 0.09 -3.51
N GLU A 60 -12.15 0.89 -2.67
CA GLU A 60 -12.34 2.32 -2.94
C GLU A 60 -11.04 3.13 -3.08
N ILE A 61 -9.89 2.62 -2.65
CA ILE A 61 -8.60 3.27 -2.96
C ILE A 61 -8.39 3.40 -4.47
N PHE A 62 -8.86 2.44 -5.28
CA PHE A 62 -8.75 2.51 -6.75
C PHE A 62 -9.64 3.60 -7.36
N ARG A 63 -10.80 3.87 -6.75
CA ARG A 63 -11.66 5.00 -7.10
C ARG A 63 -10.89 6.31 -6.94
N ASP A 64 -10.19 6.46 -5.82
CA ASP A 64 -9.42 7.67 -5.50
C ASP A 64 -8.14 7.78 -6.35
N PHE A 65 -7.56 6.65 -6.77
CA PHE A 65 -6.50 6.57 -7.78
C PHE A 65 -6.94 6.93 -9.22
N GLY A 66 -8.17 7.39 -9.40
CA GLY A 66 -8.65 8.01 -10.63
C GLY A 66 -9.83 7.28 -11.27
N ASP A 67 -10.09 6.02 -10.92
CA ASP A 67 -11.15 5.23 -11.57
C ASP A 67 -12.55 5.82 -11.35
N GLY A 68 -12.76 6.51 -10.23
CA GLY A 68 -14.03 7.17 -9.91
C GLY A 68 -14.18 8.58 -10.49
N ASN A 69 -13.08 9.19 -10.94
CA ASN A 69 -13.03 10.59 -11.33
C ASN A 69 -12.75 10.71 -12.83
N LEU A 70 -13.64 10.14 -13.65
CA LEU A 70 -13.49 10.06 -15.11
C LEU A 70 -13.46 11.41 -15.82
N ALA A 71 -13.82 12.50 -15.14
CA ALA A 71 -13.74 13.86 -15.66
C ALA A 71 -12.32 14.43 -15.61
N GLU A 72 -11.43 13.84 -14.82
CA GLU A 72 -10.07 14.33 -14.62
C GLU A 72 -9.10 13.66 -15.60
N SER A 73 -8.18 14.44 -16.17
CA SER A 73 -7.14 13.92 -17.06
C SER A 73 -6.06 13.13 -16.32
N ASN A 74 -5.92 13.34 -15.00
CA ASN A 74 -4.94 12.67 -14.14
C ASN A 74 -5.55 12.41 -12.76
N SER A 75 -5.04 11.39 -12.05
CA SER A 75 -5.42 11.20 -10.66
C SER A 75 -4.87 12.31 -9.78
N ILE A 76 -5.75 12.93 -8.99
CA ILE A 76 -5.38 13.89 -7.94
C ILE A 76 -4.70 13.15 -6.78
N TRP A 77 -5.17 11.94 -6.46
CA TRP A 77 -4.64 11.13 -5.37
C TRP A 77 -3.76 10.04 -5.97
N THR A 78 -2.46 10.11 -5.71
CA THR A 78 -1.50 9.14 -6.28
C THR A 78 -0.92 8.23 -5.21
N SER A 79 -1.09 8.55 -3.93
CA SER A 79 -0.60 7.74 -2.81
C SER A 79 -1.59 7.71 -1.65
N VAL A 80 -1.67 6.57 -0.97
CA VAL A 80 -2.51 6.36 0.22
C VAL A 80 -1.66 5.76 1.33
N ASP A 81 -1.85 6.29 2.54
CA ASP A 81 -1.39 5.68 3.78
C ASP A 81 -2.27 4.46 4.10
N LEU A 82 -1.70 3.25 3.99
CA LEU A 82 -2.45 2.03 4.23
C LEU A 82 -2.78 1.81 5.70
N ASP A 83 -1.92 2.25 6.62
CA ASP A 83 -2.16 2.16 8.06
C ASP A 83 -3.36 3.04 8.46
N ALA A 84 -3.46 4.23 7.86
CA ALA A 84 -4.60 5.12 8.06
C ALA A 84 -5.85 4.69 7.29
N ALA A 85 -5.73 4.06 6.13
CA ALA A 85 -6.87 3.70 5.28
C ALA A 85 -7.62 2.45 5.75
N VAL A 86 -6.90 1.39 6.14
CA VAL A 86 -7.49 0.09 6.46
C VAL A 86 -8.25 0.17 7.80
N GLY A 87 -9.59 0.11 7.70
CA GLY A 87 -10.49 0.27 8.86
C GLY A 87 -10.86 1.71 9.18
N SER A 88 -10.56 2.66 8.29
CA SER A 88 -10.96 4.06 8.43
C SER A 88 -12.44 4.30 8.22
N ASN A 89 -12.92 5.44 8.73
CA ASN A 89 -14.26 5.95 8.42
C ASN A 89 -14.41 6.39 6.95
N GLN A 90 -13.31 6.62 6.22
CA GLN A 90 -13.39 6.99 4.80
C GLN A 90 -13.82 5.78 3.94
N TYR A 91 -13.35 4.57 4.30
CA TYR A 91 -13.55 3.34 3.54
C TYR A 91 -14.33 2.28 4.33
N PHE A 92 -15.31 2.72 5.12
CA PHE A 92 -16.01 1.89 6.10
C PHE A 92 -17.05 0.92 5.50
N ASP A 93 -17.47 1.14 4.26
CA ASP A 93 -18.48 0.32 3.58
C ASP A 93 -18.02 -1.15 3.48
N ALA A 94 -18.97 -2.09 3.52
CA ALA A 94 -18.66 -3.52 3.58
C ALA A 94 -17.90 -4.02 2.34
N ILE A 95 -16.80 -4.74 2.58
CA ILE A 95 -16.02 -5.40 1.54
C ILE A 95 -16.46 -6.87 1.44
N ASN A 96 -16.98 -7.25 0.28
CA ASN A 96 -17.47 -8.59 0.00
C ASN A 96 -16.56 -9.31 -1.00
N LYS A 97 -16.36 -10.61 -0.82
CA LYS A 97 -15.61 -11.44 -1.77
C LYS A 97 -16.56 -12.06 -2.80
N SER A 98 -16.26 -11.89 -4.08
CA SER A 98 -16.96 -12.51 -5.21
C SER A 98 -15.96 -13.21 -6.11
N GLY A 99 -15.76 -14.52 -5.90
CA GLY A 99 -14.69 -15.26 -6.55
C GLY A 99 -13.32 -14.70 -6.19
N ALA A 100 -12.57 -14.25 -7.21
CA ALA A 100 -11.26 -13.61 -7.04
C ALA A 100 -11.34 -12.09 -6.78
N TRP A 101 -12.54 -11.51 -6.80
CA TRP A 101 -12.75 -10.08 -6.63
C TRP A 101 -13.10 -9.73 -5.19
N LEU A 102 -12.56 -8.60 -4.72
CA LEU A 102 -13.03 -7.89 -3.54
C LEU A 102 -13.84 -6.69 -4.00
N VAL A 103 -15.07 -6.58 -3.52
CA VAL A 103 -16.08 -5.63 -3.99
C VAL A 103 -16.53 -4.77 -2.83
N GLN A 104 -16.54 -3.47 -3.02
CA GLN A 104 -17.07 -2.48 -2.09
C GLN A 104 -18.09 -1.63 -2.83
N GLY A 105 -19.28 -1.50 -2.25
CA GLY A 105 -20.36 -0.71 -2.81
C GLY A 105 -20.67 0.46 -1.89
N ARG A 106 -20.87 1.64 -2.49
CA ARG A 106 -21.31 2.85 -1.79
C ARG A 106 -22.74 3.15 -2.17
N ALA A 107 -23.61 3.27 -1.17
CA ALA A 107 -25.01 3.63 -1.39
C ALA A 107 -25.11 4.98 -2.12
N ALA A 108 -25.91 5.03 -3.20
CA ALA A 108 -26.21 6.28 -3.86
C ALA A 108 -27.05 7.17 -2.92
N ARG A 109 -26.68 8.45 -2.78
CA ARG A 109 -27.38 9.42 -1.91
C ARG A 109 -28.87 9.60 -2.24
N ASN A 110 -29.30 9.18 -3.43
CA ASN A 110 -30.65 9.38 -3.97
C ASN A 110 -31.44 8.08 -4.18
N GLY A 111 -30.99 6.94 -3.67
CA GLY A 111 -31.70 5.66 -3.78
C GLY A 111 -31.58 4.95 -5.14
N ASN A 112 -30.72 5.45 -6.04
CA ASN A 112 -30.38 4.79 -7.31
C ASN A 112 -29.31 3.69 -7.12
N ASP A 113 -28.88 3.08 -8.23
CA ASP A 113 -27.82 2.07 -8.27
C ASP A 113 -26.56 2.57 -7.55
N ALA A 114 -26.13 1.80 -6.56
CA ALA A 114 -24.94 2.06 -5.76
C ALA A 114 -23.68 2.12 -6.64
N GLU A 115 -22.78 3.07 -6.37
CA GLU A 115 -21.44 3.02 -6.94
C GLU A 115 -20.77 1.74 -6.45
N ARG A 116 -20.00 1.08 -7.32
CA ARG A 116 -19.26 -0.13 -6.97
C ARG A 116 -17.84 -0.04 -7.47
N THR A 117 -16.92 -0.26 -6.54
CA THR A 117 -15.51 -0.46 -6.84
C THR A 117 -15.15 -1.89 -6.49
N ALA A 118 -14.43 -2.57 -7.37
CA ALA A 118 -13.89 -3.89 -7.09
C ALA A 118 -12.46 -3.98 -7.57
N TYR A 119 -11.69 -4.91 -7.00
CA TYR A 119 -10.42 -5.30 -7.57
C TYR A 119 -10.15 -6.78 -7.43
N ARG A 120 -9.26 -7.27 -8.29
CA ARG A 120 -8.58 -8.55 -8.17
C ARG A 120 -7.08 -8.30 -8.15
N TYR A 121 -6.42 -8.76 -7.10
CA TYR A 121 -4.97 -8.73 -7.01
C TYR A 121 -4.37 -9.81 -7.91
N ILE A 122 -3.40 -9.45 -8.75
CA ILE A 122 -2.73 -10.36 -9.68
C ILE A 122 -1.45 -10.91 -9.05
N GLY A 123 -0.69 -10.07 -8.35
CA GLY A 123 0.55 -10.45 -7.70
C GLY A 123 1.57 -9.32 -7.63
N ALA A 124 2.80 -9.66 -7.27
CA ALA A 124 3.94 -8.77 -7.27
C ALA A 124 4.96 -9.21 -8.32
N THR A 125 5.58 -8.24 -8.98
CA THR A 125 6.70 -8.45 -9.92
C THR A 125 8.01 -8.72 -9.18
N ASN A 126 9.05 -9.19 -9.89
CA ASN A 126 10.37 -9.43 -9.30
C ASN A 126 10.98 -8.17 -8.68
N ASN A 127 10.74 -7.00 -9.27
CA ASN A 127 11.16 -5.70 -8.74
C ASN A 127 10.22 -5.12 -7.64
N GLY A 128 9.27 -5.92 -7.17
CA GLY A 128 8.45 -5.66 -5.99
C GLY A 128 7.25 -4.74 -6.21
N LEU A 129 6.89 -4.43 -7.46
CA LEU A 129 5.70 -3.65 -7.80
C LEU A 129 4.46 -4.54 -7.74
N LEU A 130 3.36 -3.99 -7.24
CA LEU A 130 2.09 -4.70 -7.09
C LEU A 130 1.23 -4.48 -8.33
N VAL A 131 0.53 -5.52 -8.77
CA VAL A 131 -0.36 -5.46 -9.92
C VAL A 131 -1.77 -5.85 -9.50
N ALA A 132 -2.74 -4.98 -9.77
CA ALA A 132 -4.15 -5.24 -9.53
C ALA A 132 -4.96 -4.81 -10.75
N ILE A 133 -6.06 -5.52 -11.02
CA ILE A 133 -7.09 -5.05 -11.93
C ILE A 133 -8.25 -4.56 -11.07
N ALA A 134 -8.65 -3.31 -11.28
CA ALA A 134 -9.78 -2.69 -10.64
C ALA A 134 -10.92 -2.48 -11.63
N THR A 135 -12.14 -2.43 -11.12
CA THR A 135 -13.33 -2.04 -11.86
C THR A 135 -14.10 -0.98 -11.09
N PHE A 136 -14.62 0.01 -11.79
CA PHE A 136 -15.53 1.01 -11.24
C PHE A 136 -16.84 1.07 -12.04
N ASN A 137 -17.95 1.14 -11.31
CA ASN A 137 -19.29 1.40 -11.82
C ASN A 137 -19.90 2.57 -11.03
N GLY A 138 -20.22 3.66 -11.73
CA GLY A 138 -20.78 4.87 -11.11
C GLY A 138 -22.31 4.87 -10.95
N GLY A 139 -22.96 3.71 -10.84
CA GLY A 139 -24.43 3.61 -10.77
C GLY A 139 -25.15 3.62 -12.12
N GLY A 140 -24.41 3.47 -13.22
CA GLY A 140 -24.98 3.27 -14.57
C GLY A 140 -24.73 1.85 -15.09
N THR A 141 -24.87 1.65 -16.40
CA THR A 141 -24.62 0.31 -16.99
C THR A 141 -23.14 0.02 -17.24
N GLY A 142 -22.29 1.04 -17.38
CA GLY A 142 -20.87 0.89 -17.72
C GLY A 142 -20.04 0.37 -16.55
N VAL A 143 -19.05 -0.48 -16.83
CA VAL A 143 -18.08 -0.99 -15.85
C VAL A 143 -16.69 -0.76 -16.39
N PHE A 144 -16.03 0.29 -15.94
CA PHE A 144 -14.70 0.65 -16.42
C PHE A 144 -13.66 -0.21 -15.73
N THR A 145 -12.80 -0.87 -16.51
CA THR A 145 -11.76 -1.75 -15.99
C THR A 145 -10.39 -1.14 -16.22
N THR A 146 -9.56 -1.12 -15.17
CA THR A 146 -8.23 -0.52 -15.17
C THR A 146 -7.21 -1.50 -14.60
N LEU A 147 -6.04 -1.62 -15.24
CA LEU A 147 -4.88 -2.26 -14.64
C LEU A 147 -4.04 -1.20 -13.92
N HIS A 148 -3.74 -1.44 -12.64
CA HIS A 148 -2.86 -0.60 -11.82
C HIS A 148 -1.53 -1.30 -11.57
N ILE A 149 -0.46 -0.52 -11.70
CA ILE A 149 0.89 -0.87 -11.25
C ILE A 149 1.20 0.04 -10.07
N LEU A 150 1.42 -0.54 -8.90
CA LEU A 150 1.55 0.17 -7.64
C LEU A 150 2.94 -0.05 -7.05
N ASP A 151 3.48 0.98 -6.40
CA ASP A 151 4.64 0.86 -5.52
C ASP A 151 4.19 0.78 -4.07
N LEU A 152 4.91 0.00 -3.28
CA LEU A 152 4.72 -0.11 -1.85
C LEU A 152 6.02 0.24 -1.15
N ALA A 153 5.98 1.26 -0.30
CA ALA A 153 7.13 1.74 0.43
C ALA A 153 6.80 1.97 1.90
N ALA A 154 7.70 1.53 2.78
CA ALA A 154 7.75 2.02 4.16
C ALA A 154 8.47 3.36 4.16
N THR A 155 7.79 4.40 4.65
CA THR A 155 8.32 5.77 4.70
C THR A 155 8.18 6.32 6.10
N ARG A 156 9.09 7.19 6.49
CA ARG A 156 8.97 7.93 7.74
C ARG A 156 7.85 8.97 7.61
N ALA A 157 6.96 9.01 8.59
CA ALA A 157 5.86 9.97 8.68
C ALA A 157 5.80 10.61 10.08
N PHE A 158 4.90 11.58 10.23
CA PHE A 158 4.63 12.29 11.47
C PHE A 158 3.13 12.23 11.75
N ASP A 159 2.75 11.97 13.00
CA ASP A 159 1.37 12.11 13.46
C ASP A 159 1.01 13.58 13.74
N ASP A 160 -0.19 13.83 14.23
CA ASP A 160 -0.71 15.15 14.55
C ASP A 160 0.02 15.82 15.73
N GLU A 161 0.68 15.05 16.59
CA GLU A 161 1.59 15.56 17.62
C GLU A 161 3.05 15.72 17.13
N GLY A 162 3.34 15.38 15.87
CA GLY A 162 4.68 15.45 15.29
C GLY A 162 5.61 14.33 15.73
N LYS A 163 5.10 13.26 16.35
CA LYS A 163 5.85 12.05 16.65
C LYS A 163 6.05 11.24 15.37
N ILE A 164 7.25 10.68 15.28
CA ILE A 164 7.70 9.91 14.11
C ILE A 164 7.13 8.49 14.20
N TYR A 165 6.63 7.99 13.07
CA TYR A 165 6.29 6.59 12.89
C TYR A 165 6.60 6.12 11.47
N THR A 166 6.68 4.80 11.27
CA THR A 166 6.76 4.18 9.94
C THR A 166 5.37 4.04 9.33
N ARG A 167 5.18 4.65 8.17
CA ARG A 167 3.97 4.59 7.36
C ARG A 167 4.16 3.69 6.16
N LEU A 168 3.22 2.78 5.92
CA LEU A 168 3.15 2.01 4.68
C LEU A 168 2.36 2.79 3.62
N SER A 169 3.06 3.32 2.63
CA SER A 169 2.48 4.08 1.52
C SER A 169 2.29 3.18 0.30
N LEU A 170 1.07 3.16 -0.22
CA LEU A 170 0.72 2.56 -1.52
C LEU A 170 0.60 3.67 -2.55
N THR A 171 1.42 3.62 -3.60
CA THR A 171 1.47 4.65 -4.63
C THR A 171 1.09 4.07 -5.99
N ASN A 172 0.14 4.68 -6.68
CA ASN A 172 -0.19 4.34 -8.07
C ASN A 172 0.86 4.93 -9.02
N LEU A 173 1.69 4.07 -9.62
CA LEU A 173 2.72 4.49 -10.58
C LEU A 173 2.16 4.61 -12.00
N ARG A 174 1.22 3.74 -12.35
CA ARG A 174 0.63 3.70 -13.69
C ARG A 174 -0.73 3.04 -13.65
N SER A 175 -1.66 3.62 -14.40
CA SER A 175 -2.97 3.04 -14.68
C SER A 175 -3.15 2.88 -16.18
N ILE A 176 -3.66 1.73 -16.59
CA ILE A 176 -3.88 1.38 -17.99
C ILE A 176 -5.35 0.99 -18.14
N ALA A 177 -6.10 1.80 -18.88
CA ALA A 177 -7.50 1.51 -19.16
C ALA A 177 -7.61 0.25 -20.04
N LEU A 178 -8.33 -0.75 -19.56
CA LEU A 178 -8.63 -1.98 -20.30
C LEU A 178 -9.98 -1.90 -21.04
N GLY A 179 -10.83 -0.94 -20.64
CA GLY A 179 -12.09 -0.60 -21.30
C GLY A 179 -13.33 -1.05 -20.50
N ASP A 180 -14.49 -0.88 -21.13
CA ASP A 180 -15.79 -1.28 -20.56
C ASP A 180 -15.93 -2.80 -20.52
N ARG A 181 -16.20 -3.34 -19.32
CA ARG A 181 -16.43 -4.77 -19.04
C ARG A 181 -15.36 -5.64 -19.68
N TRP A 182 -14.09 -5.27 -19.47
CA TRP A 182 -12.98 -6.04 -20.00
C TRP A 182 -13.04 -7.46 -19.46
N ASP A 183 -12.92 -8.42 -20.36
CA ASP A 183 -12.90 -9.85 -20.04
C ASP A 183 -11.63 -10.45 -20.64
N GLY A 184 -10.78 -10.96 -19.76
CA GLY A 184 -9.44 -11.42 -20.11
C GLY A 184 -8.64 -11.90 -18.90
N GLU A 185 -7.39 -12.21 -19.18
CA GLU A 185 -6.42 -12.74 -18.23
C GLU A 185 -5.22 -11.80 -18.12
N ALA A 186 -4.72 -11.67 -16.89
CA ALA A 186 -3.48 -10.97 -16.59
C ALA A 186 -2.58 -11.89 -15.77
N THR A 187 -1.33 -12.05 -16.22
CA THR A 187 -0.32 -12.84 -15.52
C THR A 187 0.98 -12.06 -15.42
N ILE A 188 1.80 -12.39 -14.41
CA ILE A 188 3.11 -11.78 -14.20
C ILE A 188 4.20 -12.79 -14.56
N ALA A 189 5.17 -12.37 -15.35
CA ALA A 189 6.39 -13.13 -15.67
C ALA A 189 7.61 -12.25 -15.40
N GLY A 190 8.22 -12.41 -14.22
CA GLY A 190 9.30 -11.53 -13.76
C GLY A 190 8.80 -10.10 -13.53
N ASP A 191 9.24 -9.16 -14.36
CA ASP A 191 8.80 -7.75 -14.34
C ASP A 191 7.79 -7.40 -15.43
N ASP A 192 7.42 -8.39 -16.26
CA ASP A 192 6.48 -8.20 -17.36
C ASP A 192 5.08 -8.65 -16.95
N ILE A 193 4.09 -7.85 -17.35
CA ILE A 193 2.67 -8.09 -17.15
C ILE A 193 2.09 -8.46 -18.52
N HIS A 194 1.54 -9.66 -18.61
CA HIS A 194 1.00 -10.25 -19.82
C HIS A 194 -0.52 -10.14 -19.78
N LEU A 195 -1.10 -9.42 -20.74
CA LEU A 195 -2.54 -9.22 -20.86
C LEU A 195 -3.08 -9.92 -22.10
N LYS A 196 -4.00 -10.85 -21.88
CA LYS A 196 -4.74 -11.54 -22.92
C LYS A 196 -6.21 -11.14 -22.81
N THR A 197 -6.73 -10.48 -23.84
CA THR A 197 -8.17 -10.13 -23.87
C THR A 197 -8.94 -11.25 -24.56
N SER A 198 -10.00 -11.73 -23.93
CA SER A 198 -10.84 -12.82 -24.43
C SER A 198 -11.95 -12.33 -25.36
N ARG A 199 -12.46 -11.12 -25.13
CA ARG A 199 -13.52 -10.51 -25.95
C ARG A 199 -12.93 -9.83 -27.18
N ASP A 200 -13.45 -10.18 -28.35
CA ASP A 200 -13.16 -9.46 -29.59
C ASP A 200 -13.67 -8.01 -29.48
N GLY A 201 -12.84 -7.05 -29.90
CA GLY A 201 -13.28 -5.66 -29.94
C GLY A 201 -14.42 -5.44 -30.96
N PRO A 202 -15.03 -4.24 -30.98
CA PRO A 202 -16.08 -3.91 -31.95
C PRO A 202 -15.64 -4.06 -33.42
N THR A 203 -14.34 -4.13 -33.69
CA THR A 203 -13.76 -4.36 -35.02
C THR A 203 -13.64 -5.83 -35.42
N GLY A 204 -13.96 -6.77 -34.52
CA GLY A 204 -13.70 -8.20 -34.70
C GLY A 204 -12.20 -8.54 -34.63
N GLY A 205 -11.89 -9.75 -34.15
CA GLY A 205 -10.55 -10.31 -34.14
C GLY A 205 -9.87 -10.39 -32.77
N THR A 206 -9.07 -11.46 -32.61
CA THR A 206 -8.29 -11.73 -31.41
C THR A 206 -7.30 -10.60 -31.18
N ARG A 207 -7.44 -9.90 -30.05
CA ARG A 207 -6.46 -8.88 -29.66
C ARG A 207 -5.11 -9.55 -29.37
N PRO A 208 -4.00 -9.00 -29.88
CA PRO A 208 -2.68 -9.55 -29.61
C PRO A 208 -2.39 -9.50 -28.10
N LEU A 209 -1.58 -10.45 -27.63
CA LEU A 209 -1.01 -10.42 -26.29
C LEU A 209 -0.32 -9.07 -26.08
N GLN A 210 -0.75 -8.32 -25.08
CA GLN A 210 -0.11 -7.07 -24.70
C GLN A 210 0.85 -7.36 -23.54
N ILE A 211 2.12 -6.95 -23.70
CA ILE A 211 3.13 -7.08 -22.66
C ILE A 211 3.45 -5.68 -22.14
N ILE A 212 3.32 -5.48 -20.84
CA ILE A 212 3.62 -4.22 -20.15
C ILE A 212 4.76 -4.47 -19.19
N LYS A 213 5.86 -3.73 -19.36
CA LYS A 213 6.97 -3.77 -18.41
C LYS A 213 6.65 -2.92 -17.17
N ALA A 214 6.62 -3.55 -16.01
CA ALA A 214 6.48 -2.87 -14.72
C ALA A 214 7.83 -2.28 -14.31
N ARG A 215 7.92 -0.96 -14.28
CA ARG A 215 9.12 -0.23 -13.86
C ARG A 215 8.74 1.04 -13.12
N ARG A 216 9.58 1.43 -12.16
CA ARG A 216 9.54 2.78 -11.61
C ARG A 216 9.91 3.80 -12.71
N PRO A 217 9.37 5.04 -12.65
CA PRO A 217 9.71 6.10 -13.59
C PRO A 217 11.21 6.34 -13.72
#